data_AF-A0A969M9C6-F1
#
_entry.id   AF-A0A969M9C6-F1
#
_cell.length_a   1.000
_cell.length_b   1.000
_cell.length_c   1.000
_cell.angle_alpha   90.00
_cell.angle_beta   90.00
_cell.angle_gamma   90.00
#
_symmetry.space_group_name_H-M   'P 1'
#
loop_
_entity.id
_entity.type
_entity.pdbx_description
1 polymer ?
#
loop_
_entity_poly.entity_id
_entity_poly.type
_entity_poly.pdbx_seq_one_letter_code
_entity_poly.pdbx_strand_id
1 'polypeptide(L)'
;MAKPEIHPEWYPEAKVYCNGQVVMTVGSTKPELHVDVWSGNHPFYTGNQKIIDTEGRVERFLRKYGMYDSQNKKDKSDDDKK
;
A
#
# COMPACT_ATOMS: atom_id res chain seq x y z
N MET A 1 -24.72 -31.27 6.72
CA MET A 1 -24.63 -31.65 5.29
C MET A 1 -25.42 -30.63 4.49
N ALA A 2 -24.88 -30.17 3.36
CA ALA A 2 -25.63 -29.28 2.48
C ALA A 2 -26.94 -29.97 2.08
N LYS A 3 -28.07 -29.28 2.26
CA LYS A 3 -29.36 -29.83 1.84
C LYS A 3 -29.42 -29.76 0.30
N PRO A 4 -29.77 -30.87 -0.38
CA PRO A 4 -29.94 -30.87 -1.82
C PRO A 4 -31.03 -29.84 -2.18
N GLU A 5 -30.83 -29.10 -3.28
CA GLU A 5 -31.75 -28.10 -3.88
C GLU A 5 -31.77 -26.66 -3.33
N ILE A 6 -31.30 -26.38 -2.11
CA ILE A 6 -31.32 -24.99 -1.58
C ILE A 6 -29.93 -24.35 -1.46
N HIS A 7 -28.85 -25.08 -1.77
CA HIS A 7 -27.49 -24.57 -1.67
C HIS A 7 -26.82 -24.48 -3.05
N PRO A 8 -26.08 -23.39 -3.33
CA PRO A 8 -25.28 -23.29 -4.53
C PRO A 8 -24.14 -24.32 -4.52
N GLU A 9 -23.70 -24.70 -5.71
CA GLU A 9 -22.58 -25.64 -5.89
C GLU A 9 -21.32 -25.08 -5.22
N TRP A 10 -20.71 -25.88 -4.35
CA TRP A 10 -19.50 -25.52 -3.62
C TRP A 10 -18.31 -26.26 -4.20
N TYR A 11 -17.30 -25.50 -4.60
CA TYR A 11 -16.04 -26.01 -5.12
C TYR A 11 -14.98 -25.92 -4.00
N PRO A 12 -14.57 -27.04 -3.40
CA PRO A 12 -13.55 -27.04 -2.34
C PRO A 12 -12.15 -26.67 -2.86
N GLU A 13 -11.89 -26.84 -4.15
CA GLU A 13 -10.61 -26.58 -4.81
C GLU A 13 -10.72 -25.45 -5.84
N ALA A 14 -11.23 -24.28 -5.45
CA ALA A 14 -11.27 -23.12 -6.33
C ALA A 14 -9.88 -22.47 -6.43
N LYS A 15 -9.40 -22.23 -7.65
CA LYS A 15 -8.08 -21.63 -7.89
C LYS A 15 -8.17 -20.11 -7.81
N VAL A 16 -7.35 -19.50 -6.96
CA VAL A 16 -7.18 -18.04 -6.92
C VAL A 16 -5.99 -17.65 -7.78
N TYR A 17 -6.27 -16.87 -8.82
CA TYR A 17 -5.28 -16.26 -9.69
C TYR A 17 -5.06 -14.80 -9.28
N CYS A 18 -3.80 -14.45 -9.02
CA CYS A 18 -3.37 -13.06 -8.88
C CYS A 18 -2.33 -12.77 -9.95
N ASN A 19 -2.54 -11.72 -10.75
CA ASN A 19 -1.62 -11.27 -11.81
C ASN A 19 -1.13 -12.41 -12.74
N GLY A 20 -1.99 -13.38 -13.02
CA GLY A 20 -1.71 -14.51 -13.91
C GLY A 20 -1.01 -15.72 -13.26
N GLN A 21 -0.74 -15.71 -11.96
CA GLN A 21 -0.18 -16.85 -11.23
C GLN A 21 -1.20 -17.44 -10.23
N VAL A 22 -1.21 -18.76 -10.09
CA VAL A 22 -2.02 -19.45 -9.07
C VAL A 22 -1.39 -19.20 -7.71
N VAL A 23 -2.10 -18.52 -6.83
CA VAL A 23 -1.60 -18.15 -5.49
C VAL A 23 -1.98 -19.21 -4.46
N MET A 24 -3.22 -19.69 -4.49
CA MET A 24 -3.76 -20.63 -3.51
C MET A 24 -5.02 -21.31 -4.03
N THR A 25 -5.32 -22.49 -3.49
CA THR A 25 -6.63 -23.13 -3.62
C THR A 25 -7.47 -22.83 -2.39
N VAL A 26 -8.72 -22.44 -2.61
CA VAL A 26 -9.67 -22.03 -1.55
C VAL A 26 -11.04 -22.60 -1.87
N GLY A 27 -11.86 -22.82 -0.84
CA GLY A 27 -13.25 -23.18 -1.07
C GLY A 27 -14.06 -21.97 -1.55
N SER A 28 -14.77 -22.09 -2.67
CA SER A 28 -15.64 -21.04 -3.19
C SER A 28 -16.84 -21.62 -3.96
N THR A 29 -17.87 -20.81 -4.16
CA THR A 29 -19.01 -21.14 -5.05
C THR A 29 -18.67 -20.97 -6.54
N LYS A 30 -17.47 -20.44 -6.83
CA LYS A 30 -16.95 -20.28 -8.20
C LYS A 30 -15.66 -21.10 -8.35
N PRO A 31 -15.41 -21.69 -9.54
CA PRO A 31 -14.22 -22.50 -9.78
C PRO A 31 -12.92 -21.69 -9.86
N GLU A 32 -12.99 -20.45 -10.34
CA GLU A 32 -11.81 -19.57 -10.50
C GLU A 32 -12.10 -18.17 -9.93
N LEU A 33 -11.14 -17.65 -9.16
CA LEU A 33 -11.19 -16.30 -8.60
C LEU A 33 -10.00 -15.49 -9.12
N HIS A 34 -10.28 -14.40 -9.84
CA HIS A 34 -9.26 -13.41 -10.23
C HIS A 34 -9.22 -12.30 -9.19
N VAL A 35 -8.06 -12.07 -8.58
CA VAL A 35 -7.88 -11.11 -7.50
C VAL A 35 -6.61 -10.30 -7.73
N ASP A 36 -6.71 -8.97 -7.69
CA ASP A 36 -5.56 -8.07 -7.91
C ASP A 36 -4.74 -7.82 -6.62
N VAL A 37 -5.38 -7.93 -5.46
CA VAL A 37 -4.77 -7.70 -4.14
C VAL A 37 -5.14 -8.81 -3.17
N TRP A 38 -4.12 -9.49 -2.65
CA TRP A 38 -4.27 -10.55 -1.64
C TRP A 38 -3.30 -10.33 -0.48
N SER A 39 -3.35 -11.21 0.53
CA SER A 39 -2.57 -11.09 1.78
C SER A 39 -1.07 -10.78 1.57
N GLY A 40 -0.44 -11.34 0.53
CA GLY A 40 0.97 -11.09 0.24
C GLY A 40 1.28 -9.73 -0.41
N ASN A 41 0.30 -9.06 -1.03
CA ASN A 41 0.50 -7.81 -1.77
C ASN A 41 -0.19 -6.60 -1.11
N HIS A 42 -1.08 -6.81 -0.15
CA HIS A 42 -1.80 -5.69 0.45
C HIS A 42 -0.81 -4.79 1.21
N PRO A 43 -0.79 -3.46 0.96
CA PRO A 43 0.12 -2.49 1.60
C PRO A 43 0.16 -2.55 3.13
N PHE A 44 -0.95 -3.02 3.72
CA PHE A 44 -1.08 -3.29 5.15
C PHE A 44 -0.13 -4.37 5.67
N TYR A 45 0.06 -5.47 4.93
CA TYR A 45 0.93 -6.56 5.32
C TYR A 45 2.39 -6.35 4.89
N THR A 46 2.62 -5.57 3.82
CA THR A 46 3.98 -5.26 3.33
C THR A 46 4.65 -4.09 4.05
N GLY A 47 4.00 -3.49 5.05
CA GLY A 47 4.63 -2.57 6.01
C GLY A 47 4.97 -1.18 5.46
N ASN A 48 4.64 -0.88 4.21
CA ASN A 48 4.80 0.46 3.63
C ASN A 48 3.65 1.37 4.09
N GLN A 49 3.56 1.62 5.40
CA GLN A 49 2.89 2.82 5.89
C GLN A 49 3.68 4.01 5.38
N LYS A 50 3.24 4.57 4.25
CA LYS A 50 3.73 5.84 3.77
C LYS A 50 3.33 6.88 4.81
N ILE A 51 4.21 7.14 5.78
CA ILE A 51 4.10 8.28 6.69
C ILE A 51 4.04 9.49 5.78
N ILE A 52 2.85 10.09 5.65
CA ILE A 52 2.69 11.33 4.91
C ILE A 52 3.29 12.40 5.81
N ASP A 53 4.58 12.63 5.63
CA ASP A 53 5.32 13.56 6.46
C ASP A 53 4.83 14.99 6.20
N THR A 54 4.31 15.62 7.25
CA THR A 54 3.83 17.01 7.24
C THR A 54 4.97 18.01 7.01
N GLU A 55 6.22 17.61 7.24
CA GLU A 55 7.42 18.43 7.02
C GLU A 55 7.56 18.90 5.56
N GLY A 56 7.15 18.07 4.59
CA GLY A 56 7.22 18.43 3.17
C GLY A 56 6.24 19.51 2.72
N ARG A 57 5.27 19.92 3.56
CA ARG A 57 4.36 21.04 3.23
C ARG A 57 5.02 22.39 3.49
N VAL A 58 5.78 22.51 4.57
CA VAL A 58 6.53 23.73 4.92
C VAL A 58 7.67 23.94 3.94
N GLU A 59 8.42 22.88 3.61
CA GLU A 59 9.49 22.94 2.62
C GLU A 59 8.97 23.33 1.22
N ARG A 60 7.80 22.80 0.81
CA ARG A 60 7.14 23.20 -0.45
C ARG A 60 6.66 24.66 -0.44
N PHE A 61 6.22 25.17 0.72
CA PHE A 61 5.86 26.58 0.88
C PHE A 61 7.10 27.47 0.76
N LEU A 62 8.18 27.16 1.49
CA LEU A 62 9.45 27.89 1.43
C LEU A 62 10.05 27.91 0.01
N ARG A 63 9.95 26.79 -0.72
CA ARG A 63 10.38 26.68 -2.13
C ARG A 63 9.51 27.52 -3.08
N LYS A 64 8.21 27.67 -2.80
CA LYS A 64 7.28 28.45 -3.64
C LYS A 64 7.43 29.97 -3.45
N TYR A 65 7.78 30.40 -2.24
CA TYR A 65 7.93 31.82 -1.90
C TYR A 65 9.38 32.32 -1.90
N GLY A 66 10.34 31.50 -2.38
CA GLY A 66 11.73 31.92 -2.58
C GLY A 66 12.49 32.25 -1.28
N MET A 67 11.97 31.87 -0.10
CA MET A 67 12.58 32.18 1.20
C MET A 67 13.79 31.30 1.53
N TYR A 68 14.20 30.43 0.61
CA TYR A 68 15.30 29.48 0.78
C TYR A 68 16.67 30.16 0.92
N ASP A 69 16.84 31.36 0.36
CA ASP A 69 18.12 32.06 0.31
C ASP A 69 18.49 32.74 1.66
N SER A 70 17.50 33.00 2.51
CA SER A 70 17.70 33.68 3.81
C SER A 70 18.15 32.75 4.93
N GLN A 71 17.84 31.45 4.85
CA GLN A 71 18.16 30.48 5.90
C GLN A 71 19.52 29.81 5.73
N ASN A 72 19.93 29.53 4.49
CA ASN A 72 21.24 28.93 4.19
C ASN A 72 22.43 29.86 4.55
N LYS A 73 22.15 31.16 4.74
CA LYS A 73 23.13 32.17 5.23
C LYS A 73 23.22 32.24 6.75
N LYS A 74 22.19 31.76 7.48
CA LYS A 74 22.15 31.75 8.95
C LYS A 74 22.78 30.47 9.52
N ASP A 75 22.51 29.32 8.90
CA ASP A 75 23.12 28.05 9.32
C ASP A 75 24.65 28.06 9.16
N LYS A 76 25.18 28.73 8.14
CA LYS A 76 26.65 28.88 7.96
C LYS A 76 27.32 29.83 8.96
N SER A 77 26.60 30.80 9.55
CA SER A 77 27.20 31.75 10.50
C SER A 77 27.29 31.21 11.93
N ASP A 78 26.52 30.15 12.24
CA ASP A 78 26.50 29.53 13.57
C ASP A 78 27.50 28.36 13.67
N ASP A 79 27.87 27.70 12.56
CA ASP A 79 28.95 26.70 12.52
C ASP A 79 30.37 27.31 12.62
N ASP A 80 30.57 28.55 12.14
CA ASP A 80 31.87 29.26 12.25
C ASP A 80 32.13 29.85 13.66
N LYS A 81 31.19 29.69 14.61
CA LYS A 81 31.30 30.18 15.99
C LYS A 81 31.42 29.08 17.06
N LYS A 82 31.71 27.84 16.66
CA LYS A 82 32.06 26.75 17.58
C LYS A 82 33.55 26.40 17.53
#